data_AF-A0A345IL90-F1
#
_entry.id   AF-A0A345IL90-F1
#
_cell.length_a   1.000
_cell.length_b   1.000
_cell.length_c   1.000
_cell.angle_alpha   90.00
_cell.angle_beta   90.00
_cell.angle_gamma   90.00
#
_symmetry.space_group_name_H-M   'P 1'
#
loop_
_entity.id
_entity.type
_entity.pdbx_description
1 polymer ?
#
loop_
_entity_poly.entity_id
_entity_poly.type
_entity_poly.pdbx_seq_one_letter_code
_entity_poly.pdbx_strand_id
1 'polypeptide(L)'
;MKRMLYLLALSWISTAAAATPDCGTLVLVSLRTLVYQTKAEFPAAPKKVQTNLWEQTKPVVMCGVTFTKKGNTFVIKASKNEVLGYLTTPMRIGSGITLAGRTPGLFGYDGLSVDLELGSLDATYSAKAVIPTEMAGTAVGIRIDGGKLQPLFWPGKGGGPINFSKKTKTIDVYVKANKPTNWERVTVDLVNHSLTVYPKFAFPSK
;
A
#
# COMPACT_ATOMS: atom_id res chain seq x y z
N MET A 1 68.23 22.03 9.70
CA MET A 1 68.05 21.08 8.58
C MET A 1 67.38 19.83 9.10
N LYS A 2 66.45 19.26 8.30
CA LYS A 2 65.77 17.95 8.44
C LYS A 2 64.72 17.83 9.56
N ARG A 3 63.57 17.19 9.36
CA ARG A 3 62.72 16.91 8.19
C ARG A 3 61.39 16.46 8.82
N MET A 4 60.35 17.23 8.56
CA MET A 4 58.94 16.86 8.43
C MET A 4 58.69 15.34 8.25
N LEU A 5 57.81 14.75 9.06
CA LEU A 5 56.92 13.67 8.61
C LEU A 5 55.62 13.70 9.41
N TYR A 6 54.62 14.39 8.85
CA TYR A 6 53.21 14.28 9.21
C TYR A 6 52.70 12.92 8.72
N LEU A 7 52.22 12.07 9.63
CA LEU A 7 51.39 10.92 9.28
C LEU A 7 49.95 11.23 9.72
N LEU A 8 49.25 12.00 8.88
CA LEU A 8 47.79 12.07 8.90
C LEU A 8 47.26 10.75 8.33
N ALA A 9 46.85 9.85 9.21
CA ALA A 9 46.05 8.70 8.83
C ALA A 9 44.62 9.20 8.52
N LEU A 10 44.38 9.54 7.25
CA LEU A 10 43.02 9.71 6.72
C LEU A 10 42.35 8.33 6.69
N SER A 11 41.69 7.95 7.78
CA SER A 11 40.75 6.83 7.78
C SER A 11 39.53 7.26 6.96
N TRP A 12 39.51 6.89 5.69
CA TRP A 12 38.32 6.93 4.85
C TRP A 12 37.28 6.00 5.48
N ILE A 13 36.34 6.57 6.22
CA ILE A 13 35.11 5.88 6.58
C ILE A 13 34.32 5.78 5.27
N SER A 14 34.52 4.68 4.55
CA SER A 14 33.66 4.29 3.44
C SER A 14 32.28 4.00 4.02
N THR A 15 31.44 5.02 4.16
CA THR A 15 30.01 4.80 4.32
C THR A 15 29.57 4.09 3.05
N ALA A 16 29.36 2.77 3.13
CA ALA A 16 28.71 2.01 2.08
C ALA A 16 27.40 2.75 1.78
N ALA A 17 27.36 3.45 0.64
CA ALA A 17 26.15 4.10 0.19
C ALA A 17 25.11 2.99 0.05
N ALA A 18 24.04 3.08 0.83
CA ALA A 18 22.96 2.10 0.75
C ALA A 18 22.51 2.03 -0.71
N ALA A 19 22.53 0.83 -1.29
CA ALA A 19 22.24 0.64 -2.71
C ALA A 19 20.89 1.28 -3.08
N THR A 20 20.91 2.08 -4.16
CA THR A 20 19.77 2.90 -4.54
C THR A 20 18.60 2.00 -4.98
N PRO A 21 17.36 2.25 -4.52
CA PRO A 21 16.20 1.50 -4.96
C PRO A 21 15.89 1.72 -6.45
N ASP A 22 15.51 0.66 -7.15
CA ASP A 22 14.87 0.73 -8.48
C ASP A 22 13.36 0.96 -8.31
N CYS A 23 12.95 2.21 -8.52
CA CYS A 23 11.56 2.63 -8.38
C CYS A 23 10.59 1.92 -9.34
N GLY A 24 11.07 1.39 -10.46
CA GLY A 24 10.25 0.61 -11.41
C GLY A 24 9.93 -0.81 -10.91
N THR A 25 10.43 -1.18 -9.74
CA THR A 25 10.16 -2.48 -9.11
C THR A 25 9.50 -2.35 -7.74
N LEU A 26 9.21 -1.11 -7.33
CA LEU A 26 8.68 -0.81 -6.01
C LEU A 26 7.20 -1.18 -5.92
N VAL A 27 6.89 -2.13 -5.05
CA VAL A 27 5.52 -2.62 -4.85
C VAL A 27 5.20 -2.73 -3.36
N LEU A 28 3.97 -2.39 -3.00
CA LEU A 28 3.46 -2.51 -1.66
C LEU A 28 2.57 -3.74 -1.56
N VAL A 29 3.13 -4.79 -0.97
CA VAL A 29 2.44 -6.05 -0.78
C VAL A 29 1.62 -5.98 0.51
N SER A 30 0.32 -6.22 0.37
CA SER A 30 -0.60 -6.31 1.51
C SER A 30 -0.52 -5.10 2.42
N LEU A 31 -0.37 -3.89 1.86
CA LEU A 31 -0.35 -2.62 2.60
C LEU A 31 0.59 -2.58 3.83
N ARG A 32 1.62 -3.43 3.85
CA ARG A 32 2.47 -3.73 5.02
C ARG A 32 3.92 -3.90 4.64
N THR A 33 4.17 -4.51 3.49
CA THR A 33 5.51 -4.90 3.10
C THR A 33 5.90 -4.17 1.83
N LEU A 34 6.98 -3.40 1.90
CA LEU A 34 7.62 -2.82 0.73
C LEU A 34 8.53 -3.87 0.11
N VAL A 35 8.39 -4.12 -1.20
CA VAL A 35 9.24 -5.02 -1.97
C VAL A 35 9.79 -4.23 -3.15
N TYR A 36 11.09 -4.31 -3.39
CA TYR A 36 11.75 -3.69 -4.53
C TYR A 36 13.07 -4.39 -4.85
N GLN A 37 13.67 -4.04 -5.99
CA GLN A 37 15.04 -4.38 -6.34
C GLN A 37 15.93 -3.16 -6.20
N THR A 38 17.18 -3.34 -5.80
CA THR A 38 18.19 -2.27 -5.92
C THR A 38 18.60 -2.10 -7.38
N LYS A 39 19.00 -0.89 -7.78
CA LYS A 39 19.61 -0.68 -9.10
C LYS A 39 20.87 -1.54 -9.24
N ALA A 40 21.12 -2.02 -10.45
CA ALA A 40 22.37 -2.67 -10.78
C ALA A 40 23.50 -1.62 -10.77
N GLU A 41 24.59 -1.90 -10.07
CA GLU A 41 25.80 -1.07 -10.10
C GLU A 41 26.97 -2.02 -10.30
N PHE A 42 27.56 -2.02 -11.50
CA PHE A 42 28.65 -2.95 -11.82
C PHE A 42 29.79 -2.84 -10.78
N PRO A 43 30.27 -3.96 -10.19
CA PRO A 43 29.98 -5.36 -10.53
C PRO A 43 28.82 -6.01 -9.74
N ALA A 44 28.13 -5.27 -8.88
CA ALA A 44 27.02 -5.77 -8.07
C ALA A 44 25.72 -5.93 -8.87
N ALA A 45 25.19 -7.16 -8.87
CA ALA A 45 23.87 -7.46 -9.39
C ALA A 45 22.74 -6.85 -8.51
N PRO A 46 21.56 -6.55 -9.08
CA PRO A 46 20.36 -6.18 -8.34
C PRO A 46 20.03 -7.17 -7.24
N LYS A 47 19.63 -6.67 -6.07
CA LYS A 47 19.16 -7.49 -4.95
C LYS A 47 17.71 -7.18 -4.66
N LYS A 48 16.91 -8.22 -4.43
CA LYS A 48 15.55 -8.07 -3.91
C LYS A 48 15.61 -7.66 -2.45
N VAL A 49 14.93 -6.60 -2.10
CA VAL A 49 14.76 -6.10 -0.74
C VAL A 49 13.30 -6.22 -0.35
N GLN A 50 13.07 -6.64 0.89
CA GLN A 50 11.75 -6.72 1.49
C GLN A 50 11.80 -6.07 2.86
N THR A 51 10.93 -5.09 3.10
CA THR A 51 10.90 -4.32 4.35
C THR A 51 9.50 -4.32 4.93
N ASN A 52 9.36 -4.80 6.17
CA ASN A 52 8.11 -4.68 6.91
C ASN A 52 7.98 -3.26 7.44
N LEU A 53 6.98 -2.52 6.94
CA LEU A 53 6.78 -1.12 7.26
C LEU A 53 6.27 -0.91 8.70
N TRP A 54 5.72 -1.95 9.33
CA TRP A 54 5.20 -1.88 10.71
C TRP A 54 6.28 -1.99 11.78
N GLU A 55 7.45 -2.49 11.41
CA GLU A 55 8.65 -2.57 12.26
C GLU A 55 9.47 -1.26 12.20
N GLN A 56 9.14 -0.36 11.27
CA GLN A 56 9.83 0.91 11.12
C GLN A 56 9.39 1.89 12.20
N THR A 57 10.37 2.45 12.91
CA THR A 57 10.16 3.50 13.92
C THR A 57 10.29 4.91 13.35
N LYS A 58 10.94 5.05 12.20
CA LYS A 58 11.10 6.32 11.47
C LYS A 58 10.34 6.28 10.15
N PRO A 59 9.93 7.44 9.60
CA PRO A 59 9.38 7.49 8.26
C PRO A 59 10.35 6.92 7.24
N VAL A 60 9.84 6.09 6.33
CA VAL A 60 10.60 5.61 5.17
C VAL A 60 10.19 6.46 3.98
N VAL A 61 11.17 7.04 3.28
CA VAL A 61 10.94 7.85 2.09
C VAL A 61 11.64 7.17 0.92
N MET A 62 10.88 6.83 -0.12
CA MET A 62 11.39 6.10 -1.28
C MET A 62 10.56 6.41 -2.52
N CYS A 63 11.22 6.71 -3.63
CA CYS A 63 10.57 6.91 -4.94
C CYS A 63 9.43 7.94 -4.92
N GLY A 64 9.60 9.04 -4.17
CA GLY A 64 8.57 10.07 -4.03
C GLY A 64 7.37 9.68 -3.16
N VAL A 65 7.43 8.51 -2.49
CA VAL A 65 6.43 8.03 -1.55
C VAL A 65 6.98 8.08 -0.13
N THR A 66 6.17 8.57 0.80
CA THR A 66 6.48 8.59 2.23
C THR A 66 5.59 7.62 2.96
N PHE A 67 6.21 6.79 3.79
CA PHE A 67 5.60 5.75 4.59
C PHE A 67 5.80 6.09 6.06
N THR A 68 4.71 6.31 6.80
CA THR A 68 4.78 6.78 8.19
C THR A 68 3.87 5.96 9.09
N LYS A 69 4.45 5.30 10.10
CA LYS A 69 3.68 4.70 11.20
C LYS A 69 3.24 5.81 12.17
N LYS A 70 1.95 5.91 12.42
CA LYS A 70 1.35 6.85 13.38
C LYS A 70 0.52 6.08 14.40
N GLY A 71 1.13 5.79 15.55
CA GLY A 71 0.50 4.94 16.57
C GLY A 71 0.14 3.56 15.99
N ASN A 72 -1.16 3.24 16.00
CA ASN A 72 -1.68 1.98 15.45
C ASN A 72 -2.14 2.10 13.98
N THR A 73 -1.79 3.19 13.29
CA THR A 73 -2.14 3.40 11.88
C THR A 73 -0.88 3.54 11.04
N PHE A 74 -1.02 3.34 9.74
CA PHE A 74 0.06 3.51 8.78
C PHE A 74 -0.39 4.39 7.63
N VAL A 75 0.35 5.47 7.38
CA VAL A 75 0.04 6.47 6.36
C VAL A 75 1.03 6.37 5.22
N ILE A 76 0.50 6.33 3.99
CA ILE A 76 1.25 6.25 2.75
C ILE A 76 0.88 7.49 1.96
N LYS A 77 1.84 8.36 1.69
CA LYS A 77 1.62 9.61 0.96
C LYS A 77 2.46 9.62 -0.30
N ALA A 78 1.85 9.93 -1.43
CA ALA A 78 2.53 10.09 -2.71
C ALA A 78 2.29 11.49 -3.27
N SER A 79 2.94 11.80 -4.39
CA SER A 79 2.71 13.06 -5.10
C SER A 79 1.40 13.08 -5.90
N LYS A 80 0.89 11.92 -6.31
CA LYS A 80 -0.35 11.75 -7.10
C LYS A 80 -1.00 10.40 -6.83
N ASN A 81 -2.29 10.25 -7.15
CA ASN A 81 -3.03 8.99 -6.95
C ASN A 81 -2.53 7.86 -7.85
N GLU A 82 -2.01 8.16 -9.04
CA GLU A 82 -1.48 7.16 -9.97
C GLU A 82 -0.24 6.44 -9.39
N VAL A 83 0.56 7.15 -8.59
CA VAL A 83 1.71 6.56 -7.89
C VAL A 83 1.24 5.58 -6.82
N LEU A 84 0.16 5.89 -6.10
CA LEU A 84 -0.47 4.95 -5.16
C LEU A 84 -1.00 3.73 -5.91
N GLY A 85 -1.66 3.93 -7.04
CA GLY A 85 -2.18 2.85 -7.88
C GLY A 85 -1.08 1.90 -8.33
N TYR A 86 0.00 2.44 -8.92
CA TYR A 86 1.17 1.67 -9.33
C TYR A 86 1.79 0.88 -8.16
N LEU A 87 1.95 1.54 -7.01
CA LEU A 87 2.51 0.92 -5.81
C LEU A 87 1.66 -0.25 -5.31
N THR A 88 0.32 -0.15 -5.39
CA THR A 88 -0.59 -1.16 -4.85
C THR A 88 -1.01 -2.24 -5.86
N THR A 89 -0.79 -2.02 -7.15
CA THR A 89 -1.35 -2.84 -8.23
C THR A 89 -0.27 -3.25 -9.24
N PRO A 90 0.69 -4.11 -8.85
CA PRO A 90 1.93 -4.33 -9.61
C PRO A 90 1.77 -5.03 -10.98
N MET A 91 0.55 -5.38 -11.39
CA MET A 91 0.28 -6.13 -12.62
C MET A 91 -0.92 -5.62 -13.44
N ARG A 92 -1.63 -4.56 -13.01
CA ARG A 92 -2.73 -4.01 -13.81
C ARG A 92 -2.30 -2.72 -14.48
N ILE A 93 -2.35 -2.72 -15.80
CA ILE A 93 -2.27 -1.51 -16.62
C ILE A 93 -3.60 -0.76 -16.39
N GLY A 94 -3.62 0.18 -15.45
CA GLY A 94 -4.82 0.95 -15.14
C GLY A 94 -4.59 1.90 -13.94
N SER A 95 -5.34 3.00 -13.88
CA SER A 95 -5.22 4.04 -12.85
C SER A 95 -5.88 3.68 -11.51
N GLY A 96 -5.93 2.39 -11.16
CA GLY A 96 -6.66 1.89 -9.99
C GLY A 96 -5.79 1.64 -8.76
N ILE A 97 -6.39 1.78 -7.57
CA ILE A 97 -5.77 1.45 -6.28
C ILE A 97 -6.33 0.10 -5.82
N THR A 98 -5.46 -0.87 -5.53
CA THR A 98 -5.86 -2.18 -5.00
C THR A 98 -5.52 -2.29 -3.52
N LEU A 99 -6.56 -2.41 -2.69
CA LEU A 99 -6.43 -2.62 -1.26
C LEU A 99 -6.37 -4.13 -0.99
N ALA A 100 -5.17 -4.69 -1.03
CA ALA A 100 -4.97 -6.13 -0.81
C ALA A 100 -4.94 -6.46 0.69
N GLY A 101 -5.84 -7.34 1.12
CA GLY A 101 -5.86 -7.96 2.44
C GLY A 101 -5.34 -9.40 2.35
N ARG A 102 -4.33 -9.78 3.12
CA ARG A 102 -3.73 -11.12 3.07
C ARG A 102 -4.23 -11.98 4.23
N THR A 103 -4.61 -13.21 3.91
CA THR A 103 -4.72 -14.29 4.90
C THR A 103 -3.58 -15.29 4.67
N PRO A 104 -3.05 -15.94 5.71
CA PRO A 104 -2.23 -17.14 5.53
C PRO A 104 -3.08 -18.24 4.88
N GLY A 105 -2.62 -18.81 3.75
CA GLY A 105 -3.31 -19.88 3.00
C GLY A 105 -2.41 -21.08 2.69
N LEU A 106 -3.01 -22.21 2.29
CA LEU A 106 -2.34 -23.50 2.05
C LEU A 106 -1.54 -23.58 0.73
N PHE A 107 -1.87 -22.76 -0.27
CA PHE A 107 -1.24 -22.78 -1.62
C PHE A 107 -0.59 -21.45 -2.01
N GLY A 108 -0.44 -20.53 -1.06
CA GLY A 108 0.03 -19.18 -1.30
C GLY A 108 -0.81 -18.14 -0.58
N TYR A 109 -0.81 -16.92 -1.12
CA TYR A 109 -1.46 -15.78 -0.53
C TYR A 109 -2.81 -15.52 -1.21
N ASP A 110 -3.81 -16.29 -0.81
CA ASP A 110 -5.20 -15.96 -1.12
C ASP A 110 -5.66 -14.86 -0.17
N GLY A 111 -6.12 -13.77 -0.76
CA GLY A 111 -6.40 -12.55 -0.04
C GLY A 111 -7.61 -11.86 -0.63
N LEU A 112 -8.42 -11.26 0.23
CA LEU A 112 -9.41 -10.31 -0.23
C LEU A 112 -8.71 -9.15 -0.93
N SER A 113 -9.34 -8.58 -1.95
CA SER A 113 -8.95 -7.28 -2.46
C SER A 113 -10.15 -6.37 -2.60
N VAL A 114 -9.92 -5.07 -2.45
CA VAL A 114 -10.86 -4.05 -2.90
C VAL A 114 -10.15 -3.23 -3.97
N ASP A 115 -10.63 -3.35 -5.20
CA ASP A 115 -10.12 -2.62 -6.34
C ASP A 115 -10.93 -1.33 -6.48
N LEU A 116 -10.25 -0.19 -6.47
CA LEU A 116 -10.81 1.12 -6.78
C LEU A 116 -10.37 1.49 -8.19
N GLU A 117 -11.30 1.52 -9.13
CA GLU A 117 -11.03 1.86 -10.53
C GLU A 117 -11.22 3.38 -10.70
N LEU A 118 -10.10 4.10 -10.79
CA LEU A 118 -10.09 5.55 -10.90
C LEU A 118 -9.77 5.99 -12.35
N GLY A 119 -10.37 5.30 -13.32
CA GLY A 119 -10.19 5.53 -14.76
C GLY A 119 -10.48 6.98 -15.16
N SER A 120 -9.59 7.60 -15.94
CA SER A 120 -9.82 8.96 -16.46
C SER A 120 -10.87 9.01 -17.58
N LEU A 121 -11.06 7.89 -18.31
CA LEU A 121 -11.97 7.79 -19.45
C LEU A 121 -13.44 7.54 -19.06
N ASP A 122 -13.69 6.93 -17.91
CA ASP A 122 -15.05 6.58 -17.48
C ASP A 122 -15.84 7.82 -17.01
N ALA A 123 -17.17 7.76 -16.98
CA ALA A 123 -17.97 8.87 -16.43
C ALA A 123 -17.87 8.95 -14.90
N THR A 124 -17.63 7.82 -14.24
CA THR A 124 -17.58 7.65 -12.78
C THR A 124 -16.37 6.83 -12.38
N TYR A 125 -15.99 6.92 -11.11
CA TYR A 125 -15.12 5.92 -10.50
C TYR A 125 -15.93 4.70 -10.05
N SER A 126 -15.27 3.56 -9.91
CA SER A 126 -15.88 2.32 -9.42
C SER A 126 -15.08 1.72 -8.28
N ALA A 127 -15.74 0.97 -7.40
CA ALA A 127 -15.10 0.10 -6.42
C ALA A 127 -15.67 -1.30 -6.57
N LYS A 128 -14.84 -2.33 -6.40
CA LYS A 128 -15.26 -3.74 -6.39
C LYS A 128 -14.48 -4.53 -5.34
N ALA A 129 -15.17 -5.39 -4.59
CA ALA A 129 -14.52 -6.36 -3.71
C ALA A 129 -14.34 -7.71 -4.43
N VAL A 130 -13.17 -8.32 -4.25
CA VAL A 130 -12.87 -9.69 -4.64
C VAL A 130 -12.63 -10.46 -3.35
N ILE A 131 -13.52 -11.42 -3.07
CA ILE A 131 -13.47 -12.22 -1.85
C ILE A 131 -13.25 -13.68 -2.23
N PRO A 132 -12.13 -14.29 -1.81
CA PRO A 132 -11.89 -15.72 -1.99
C PRO A 132 -12.98 -16.57 -1.34
N THR A 133 -13.24 -17.76 -1.88
CA THR A 133 -14.31 -18.66 -1.41
C THR A 133 -14.15 -19.01 0.08
N GLU A 134 -12.92 -19.22 0.53
CA GLU A 134 -12.60 -19.52 1.92
C GLU A 134 -12.82 -18.34 2.88
N MET A 135 -13.08 -17.14 2.34
CA MET A 135 -13.44 -15.92 3.06
C MET A 135 -14.92 -15.53 2.87
N ALA A 136 -15.80 -16.44 2.41
CA ALA A 136 -17.20 -16.14 2.09
C ALA A 136 -18.03 -15.54 3.26
N GLY A 137 -17.57 -15.69 4.51
CA GLY A 137 -18.16 -15.04 5.68
C GLY A 137 -17.74 -13.57 5.88
N THR A 138 -16.96 -12.99 4.98
CA THR A 138 -16.44 -11.62 5.05
C THR A 138 -17.48 -10.60 4.56
N ALA A 139 -17.62 -9.49 5.26
CA ALA A 139 -18.37 -8.32 4.78
C ALA A 139 -17.41 -7.18 4.43
N VAL A 140 -17.69 -6.48 3.33
CA VAL A 140 -16.94 -5.30 2.90
C VAL A 140 -17.91 -4.15 2.70
N GLY A 141 -17.63 -3.03 3.37
CA GLY A 141 -18.42 -1.80 3.27
C GLY A 141 -17.57 -0.64 2.80
N ILE A 142 -18.19 0.33 2.15
CA ILE A 142 -17.53 1.56 1.67
C ILE A 142 -18.32 2.79 2.11
N ARG A 143 -17.63 3.86 2.50
CA ARG A 143 -18.21 5.21 2.65
C ARG A 143 -17.49 6.15 1.70
N ILE A 144 -18.27 6.92 0.96
CA ILE A 144 -17.77 7.96 0.05
C ILE A 144 -18.03 9.31 0.70
N ASP A 145 -16.99 10.13 0.86
CA ASP A 145 -17.06 11.47 1.45
C ASP A 145 -17.80 11.53 2.80
N GLY A 146 -17.54 10.54 3.66
CA GLY A 146 -18.17 10.42 4.98
C GLY A 146 -19.67 10.09 4.96
N GLY A 147 -20.23 9.76 3.80
CA GLY A 147 -21.64 9.41 3.62
C GLY A 147 -22.06 8.08 4.26
N LYS A 148 -23.25 7.60 3.88
CA LYS A 148 -23.81 6.33 4.37
C LYS A 148 -22.91 5.15 4.00
N LEU A 149 -22.87 4.13 4.87
CA LEU A 149 -22.17 2.88 4.56
C LEU A 149 -22.92 2.14 3.44
N GLN A 150 -22.21 1.84 2.36
CA GLN A 150 -22.73 1.06 1.24
C GLN A 150 -22.08 -0.32 1.24
N PRO A 151 -22.87 -1.40 1.06
CA PRO A 151 -22.32 -2.76 1.02
C PRO A 151 -21.63 -3.00 -0.32
N LEU A 152 -20.32 -3.23 -0.29
CA LEU A 152 -19.55 -3.62 -1.48
C LEU A 152 -19.57 -5.15 -1.68
N PHE A 153 -19.55 -5.88 -0.57
CA PHE A 153 -19.77 -7.32 -0.52
C PHE A 153 -20.43 -7.71 0.80
N TRP A 154 -21.39 -8.63 0.77
CA TRP A 154 -22.06 -9.14 1.96
C TRP A 154 -22.17 -10.67 1.93
N PRO A 155 -21.86 -11.36 3.05
CA PRO A 155 -21.94 -12.82 3.12
C PRO A 155 -23.30 -13.35 2.67
N GLY A 156 -23.29 -14.36 1.79
CA GLY A 156 -24.49 -14.99 1.25
C GLY A 156 -25.31 -14.15 0.25
N LYS A 157 -24.99 -12.87 0.06
CA LYS A 157 -25.63 -11.98 -0.93
C LYS A 157 -24.72 -11.62 -2.10
N GLY A 158 -23.42 -11.91 -1.98
CA GLY A 158 -22.41 -11.54 -2.96
C GLY A 158 -22.05 -10.05 -2.88
N GLY A 159 -21.46 -9.54 -3.95
CA GLY A 159 -21.07 -8.14 -4.09
C GLY A 159 -21.33 -7.63 -5.50
N GLY A 160 -21.23 -6.31 -5.66
CA GLY A 160 -21.38 -5.64 -6.95
C GLY A 160 -20.54 -4.37 -6.96
N PRO A 161 -20.17 -3.85 -8.14
CA PRO A 161 -19.42 -2.62 -8.20
C PRO A 161 -20.27 -1.46 -7.66
N ILE A 162 -19.64 -0.57 -6.92
CA ILE A 162 -20.24 0.70 -6.49
C ILE A 162 -19.62 1.80 -7.33
N ASN A 163 -20.46 2.52 -8.08
CA ASN A 163 -20.03 3.68 -8.86
C ASN A 163 -20.19 4.96 -8.03
N PHE A 164 -19.22 5.86 -8.15
CA PHE A 164 -19.23 7.14 -7.45
C PHE A 164 -18.61 8.27 -8.27
N SER A 165 -18.88 9.51 -7.86
CA SER A 165 -18.47 10.69 -8.60
C SER A 165 -16.95 10.82 -8.71
N LYS A 166 -16.47 11.38 -9.82
CA LYS A 166 -15.06 11.82 -9.93
C LYS A 166 -14.71 12.99 -9.04
N LYS A 167 -15.71 13.65 -8.44
CA LYS A 167 -15.52 14.70 -7.43
C LYS A 167 -15.28 14.17 -6.02
N THR A 168 -15.33 12.85 -5.84
CA THR A 168 -15.06 12.20 -4.56
C THR A 168 -13.71 12.62 -4.02
N LYS A 169 -13.66 12.98 -2.75
CA LYS A 169 -12.44 13.40 -2.07
C LYS A 169 -11.85 12.26 -1.24
N THR A 170 -12.71 11.52 -0.56
CA THR A 170 -12.31 10.49 0.40
C THR A 170 -13.14 9.23 0.25
N ILE A 171 -12.49 8.09 0.42
CA ILE A 171 -13.09 6.77 0.38
C ILE A 171 -12.64 6.01 1.62
N ASP A 172 -13.57 5.59 2.46
CA ASP A 172 -13.28 4.66 3.54
C ASP A 172 -13.77 3.28 3.17
N VAL A 173 -12.87 2.30 3.16
CA VAL A 173 -13.19 0.88 2.97
C VAL A 173 -13.05 0.18 4.31
N TYR A 174 -14.07 -0.61 4.67
CA TYR A 174 -14.16 -1.36 5.92
C TYR A 174 -14.29 -2.84 5.61
N VAL A 175 -13.64 -3.68 6.41
CA VAL A 175 -13.68 -5.13 6.30
C VAL A 175 -14.04 -5.74 7.65
N LYS A 176 -15.04 -6.61 7.64
CA LYS A 176 -15.32 -7.55 8.73
C LYS A 176 -15.07 -8.95 8.20
N ALA A 177 -13.85 -9.44 8.35
CA ALA A 177 -13.46 -10.74 7.84
C ALA A 177 -13.74 -11.87 8.83
N ASN A 178 -14.05 -13.05 8.31
CA ASN A 178 -14.13 -14.29 9.08
C ASN A 178 -12.77 -14.97 9.29
N LYS A 179 -11.70 -14.42 8.70
CA LYS A 179 -10.31 -14.83 8.87
C LYS A 179 -9.43 -13.61 9.19
N PRO A 180 -8.26 -13.79 9.83
CA PRO A 180 -7.35 -12.69 10.12
C PRO A 180 -6.93 -11.94 8.86
N THR A 181 -7.03 -10.61 8.89
CA THR A 181 -6.55 -9.72 7.83
C THR A 181 -5.54 -8.75 8.42
N ASN A 182 -4.70 -8.20 7.56
CA ASN A 182 -3.70 -7.18 7.88
C ASN A 182 -4.29 -5.76 8.00
N TRP A 183 -5.55 -5.56 7.62
CA TRP A 183 -6.28 -4.30 7.80
C TRP A 183 -7.79 -4.54 7.88
N GLU A 184 -8.45 -3.72 8.70
CA GLU A 184 -9.91 -3.72 8.89
C GLU A 184 -10.55 -2.42 8.37
N ARG A 185 -9.75 -1.35 8.22
CA ARG A 185 -10.14 -0.14 7.50
C ARG A 185 -8.99 0.42 6.69
N VAL A 186 -9.29 0.95 5.51
CA VAL A 186 -8.37 1.83 4.76
C VAL A 186 -9.12 3.09 4.35
N THR A 187 -8.52 4.24 4.60
CA THR A 187 -8.97 5.53 4.07
C THR A 187 -8.10 5.89 2.88
N VAL A 188 -8.71 6.19 1.74
CA VAL A 188 -8.08 6.75 0.55
C VAL A 188 -8.48 8.21 0.45
N ASP A 189 -7.50 9.11 0.52
CA ASP A 189 -7.69 10.54 0.31
C ASP A 189 -7.16 10.89 -1.09
N LEU A 190 -8.09 11.13 -2.01
CA LEU A 190 -7.82 11.43 -3.41
C LEU A 190 -7.30 12.86 -3.61
N VAL A 191 -7.54 13.76 -2.65
CA VAL A 191 -7.10 15.17 -2.70
C VAL A 191 -5.66 15.27 -2.21
N ASN A 192 -5.34 14.61 -1.10
CA ASN A 192 -4.01 14.64 -0.48
C ASN A 192 -3.10 13.51 -0.96
N HIS A 193 -3.57 12.68 -1.90
CA HIS A 193 -2.86 11.55 -2.49
C HIS A 193 -2.27 10.63 -1.41
N SER A 194 -3.14 10.15 -0.52
CA SER A 194 -2.70 9.30 0.58
C SER A 194 -3.62 8.14 0.91
N LEU A 195 -3.03 7.09 1.48
CA LEU A 195 -3.71 5.96 2.09
C LEU A 195 -3.43 5.97 3.59
N THR A 196 -4.45 5.75 4.40
CA THR A 196 -4.31 5.47 5.84
C THR A 196 -4.85 4.09 6.14
N VAL A 197 -3.99 3.20 6.62
CA VAL A 197 -4.27 1.80 6.90
C VAL A 197 -4.47 1.63 8.39
N TYR A 198 -5.60 1.02 8.76
CA TYR A 198 -5.98 0.67 10.11
C TYR A 198 -6.00 -0.86 10.24
N PRO A 199 -5.00 -1.47 10.90
CA PRO A 199 -4.92 -2.91 11.14
C PRO A 199 -6.13 -3.45 11.89
N LYS A 200 -6.63 -2.65 12.84
CA LYS A 200 -7.80 -2.95 13.65
C LYS A 200 -8.73 -1.75 13.64
N PHE A 201 -9.99 -1.98 13.31
CA PHE A 201 -11.03 -0.98 13.25
C PHE A 201 -12.41 -1.64 13.33
N ALA A 202 -13.26 -1.17 14.24
CA ALA A 202 -14.61 -1.72 14.36
C ALA A 202 -15.42 -1.49 13.07
N PHE A 203 -16.02 -2.55 12.54
CA PHE A 203 -16.91 -2.43 11.38
C PHE A 203 -18.12 -1.55 11.74
N PRO A 204 -18.46 -0.51 10.97
CA PRO A 204 -19.52 0.42 11.34
C PRO A 204 -20.88 -0.26 11.43
N SER A 205 -21.61 0.00 12.52
CA SER A 205 -23.01 -0.36 12.66
C SER A 205 -23.89 0.74 12.07
N LYS A 206 -24.33 0.54 10.82
CA LYS A 206 -25.20 1.43 10.00
C LYS A 206 -24.46 2.57 9.26
#